data_AF-A0A6J7ZYX0-F1
#
_entry.id   AF-A0A6J7ZYX0-F1
#
_cell.length_a   1.000
_cell.length_b   1.000
_cell.length_c   1.000
_cell.angle_alpha   90.00
_cell.angle_beta   90.00
_cell.angle_gamma   90.00
#
_symmetry.space_group_name_H-M   'P 1'
#
loop_
_entity.id
_entity.type
_entity.pdbx_description
1 polymer ?
#
loop_
_entity_poly.entity_id
_entity_poly.type
_entity_poly.pdbx_seq_one_letter_code
_entity_poly.pdbx_strand_id
1 'polypeptide(L)'
;MRYLQQTKQFWKLGMRLFGGKFIRFMSGYKNTTDVLYGESPPGYFDPSNSDINFAIPSIDVLREYTHYNDCSGKRLPGIFIDVMQKVSQSMKDQSLCISFDGKKIKQGLTTDSGDVDLLGFEDGLTLQQRKDDLCQLISALETNINILERFQDEASMKCIPADIKSDVIKELRVF
;
A
#
# COMPACT_ATOMS: atom_id res chain seq x y z
N MET A 1 19.33 23.94 -20.38
CA MET A 1 20.22 24.15 -19.21
C MET A 1 20.67 22.79 -18.68
N ARG A 2 21.97 22.56 -18.44
CA ARG A 2 22.47 21.31 -17.86
C ARG A 2 22.56 21.45 -16.34
N TYR A 3 21.79 20.68 -15.60
CA TYR A 3 21.84 20.67 -14.13
C TYR A 3 22.94 19.72 -13.63
N LEU A 4 23.66 20.14 -12.59
CA LEU A 4 24.62 19.29 -11.89
C LEU A 4 23.92 18.09 -11.21
N GLN A 5 24.71 17.03 -11.05
CA GLN A 5 24.52 15.88 -10.15
C GLN A 5 23.67 16.20 -8.91
N GLN A 6 24.31 16.91 -7.99
CA GLN A 6 23.79 17.21 -6.66
C GLN A 6 22.55 18.10 -6.72
N THR A 7 22.48 19.01 -7.71
CA THR A 7 21.29 19.86 -7.90
C THR A 7 20.08 19.00 -8.20
N LYS A 8 20.18 18.05 -9.14
CA LYS A 8 19.07 17.13 -9.45
C LYS A 8 18.69 16.25 -8.25
N GLN A 9 19.65 15.82 -7.42
CA GLN A 9 19.36 15.09 -6.15
C GLN A 9 18.49 15.90 -5.22
N PHE A 10 18.92 17.13 -4.93
CA PHE A 10 18.22 18.02 -4.02
C PHE A 10 16.76 18.22 -4.46
N TRP A 11 16.57 18.54 -5.74
CA TRP A 11 15.24 18.74 -6.31
C TRP A 11 14.38 17.47 -6.31
N LYS A 12 14.97 16.30 -6.65
CA LYS A 12 14.28 15.01 -6.60
C LYS A 12 13.84 14.66 -5.18
N LEU A 13 14.70 14.87 -4.19
CA LEU A 13 14.41 14.61 -2.79
C LEU A 13 13.25 15.48 -2.30
N GLY A 14 13.32 16.79 -2.56
CA GLY A 14 12.23 17.70 -2.19
C GLY A 14 10.92 17.36 -2.90
N MET A 15 10.94 17.02 -4.19
CA MET A 15 9.75 16.56 -4.91
C MET A 15 9.18 15.25 -4.32
N ARG A 16 10.03 14.32 -3.86
CA ARG A 16 9.57 13.07 -3.24
C ARG A 16 8.90 13.29 -1.88
N LEU A 17 9.43 14.21 -1.07
CA LEU A 17 8.92 14.49 0.27
C LEU A 17 7.65 15.36 0.24
N PHE A 18 7.59 16.33 -0.66
CA PHE A 18 6.57 17.38 -0.64
C PHE A 18 5.72 17.44 -1.93
N GLY A 19 5.97 16.54 -2.87
CA GLY A 19 5.27 16.48 -4.16
C GLY A 19 5.57 17.68 -5.07
N GLY A 20 4.66 17.92 -6.02
CA GLY A 20 4.75 19.06 -6.94
C GLY A 20 4.64 20.44 -6.26
N LYS A 21 4.11 20.50 -5.03
CA LYS A 21 4.01 21.75 -4.26
C LYS A 21 5.38 22.35 -3.96
N PHE A 22 6.38 21.51 -3.69
CA PHE A 22 7.75 21.97 -3.46
C PHE A 22 8.36 22.61 -4.70
N ILE A 23 8.21 21.98 -5.87
CA ILE A 23 8.70 22.55 -7.12
C ILE A 23 8.03 23.89 -7.40
N ARG A 24 6.71 23.97 -7.19
CA ARG A 24 5.94 25.21 -7.38
C ARG A 24 6.34 26.32 -6.42
N PHE A 25 6.55 25.98 -5.14
CA PHE A 25 6.95 26.93 -4.12
C PHE A 25 8.34 27.48 -4.40
N MET A 26 9.29 26.59 -4.68
CA MET A 26 10.66 26.97 -4.92
C MET A 26 10.84 27.71 -6.25
N SER A 27 9.99 27.43 -7.26
CA SER A 27 10.00 28.14 -8.54
C SER A 27 9.55 29.59 -8.44
N GLY A 28 9.19 30.05 -7.24
CA GLY A 28 8.65 31.38 -7.03
C GLY A 28 7.32 31.57 -7.74
N TYR A 29 6.83 32.81 -7.69
CA TYR A 29 5.73 33.23 -8.51
C TYR A 29 6.20 33.26 -9.96
N LYS A 30 5.76 32.27 -10.75
CA LYS A 30 5.58 32.52 -12.19
C LYS A 30 4.57 33.65 -12.26
N ASN A 31 4.92 34.76 -12.92
CA ASN A 31 4.18 36.01 -12.81
C ASN A 31 2.69 35.75 -12.82
N THR A 32 1.97 36.28 -11.82
CA THR A 32 0.54 36.06 -11.63
C THR A 32 -0.25 36.43 -12.89
N THR A 33 0.31 37.34 -13.70
CA THR A 33 -0.18 37.75 -15.01
C THR A 33 -0.09 36.65 -16.08
N ASP A 34 0.96 35.81 -16.08
CA ASP A 34 1.16 34.78 -17.11
C ASP A 34 0.10 33.68 -17.05
N VAL A 35 -0.37 33.34 -15.84
CA VAL A 35 -1.40 32.31 -15.63
C VAL A 35 -2.81 32.87 -15.86
N LEU A 36 -3.03 34.15 -15.53
CA LEU A 36 -4.35 34.80 -15.65
C LEU A 36 -4.62 35.35 -17.05
N TYR A 37 -3.59 35.83 -17.76
CA TYR A 37 -3.73 36.47 -19.08
C TYR A 37 -3.20 35.62 -20.25
N GLY A 38 -2.57 34.47 -19.97
CA GLY A 38 -2.11 33.54 -21.02
C GLY A 38 -0.98 34.09 -21.89
N GLU A 39 -0.28 35.12 -21.43
CA GLU A 39 0.73 35.85 -22.21
C GLU A 39 2.03 35.06 -22.40
N SER A 40 2.26 34.02 -21.59
CA SER A 40 3.48 33.22 -21.65
C SER A 40 3.18 31.75 -21.97
N PRO A 41 3.85 31.16 -22.98
CA PRO A 41 3.69 29.76 -23.29
C PRO A 41 4.15 28.87 -22.11
N PRO A 42 3.57 27.67 -21.95
CA PRO A 42 3.98 26.73 -20.92
C PRO A 42 5.50 26.47 -20.98
N GLY A 43 6.20 26.82 -19.89
CA GLY A 43 7.65 26.64 -19.81
C GLY A 43 8.49 27.86 -20.24
N TYR A 44 7.86 28.96 -20.62
CA TYR A 44 8.53 30.25 -20.81
C TYR A 44 8.94 30.87 -19.47
N PHE A 45 10.10 31.51 -19.46
CA PHE A 45 10.72 32.16 -18.30
C PHE A 45 11.40 33.42 -18.81
N ASP A 46 10.95 34.59 -18.37
CA ASP A 46 11.64 35.86 -18.62
C ASP A 46 12.63 36.13 -17.49
N PRO A 47 13.95 35.97 -17.72
CA PRO A 47 14.96 36.17 -16.69
C PRO A 47 15.04 37.62 -16.20
N SER A 48 14.55 38.57 -16.99
CA SER A 48 14.69 40.01 -16.76
C SER A 48 13.66 40.55 -15.77
N ASN A 49 12.51 39.88 -15.68
CA ASN A 49 11.33 40.32 -14.93
C ASN A 49 10.91 39.31 -13.85
N SER A 50 11.69 38.25 -13.59
CA SER A 50 11.35 37.26 -12.58
C SER A 50 12.38 37.27 -11.44
N ASP A 51 11.89 37.34 -10.19
CA ASP A 51 12.71 37.29 -8.97
C ASP A 51 13.09 35.86 -8.54
N ILE A 52 13.16 34.92 -9.48
CA ILE A 52 13.39 33.51 -9.15
C ILE A 52 14.90 33.26 -9.02
N ASN A 53 15.37 33.15 -7.78
CA ASN A 53 16.79 32.99 -7.43
C ASN A 53 17.41 31.62 -7.80
N PHE A 54 16.60 30.64 -8.24
CA PHE A 54 17.08 29.27 -8.48
C PHE A 54 16.64 28.71 -9.83
N ALA A 55 17.59 28.11 -10.56
CA ALA A 55 17.28 27.31 -11.74
C ALA A 55 16.68 25.96 -11.32
N ILE A 56 15.39 25.75 -11.63
CA ILE A 56 14.64 24.57 -11.18
C ILE A 56 14.42 23.61 -12.35
N PRO A 57 14.84 22.34 -12.23
CA PRO A 57 14.53 21.32 -13.23
C PRO A 57 13.02 21.11 -13.38
N SER A 58 12.57 20.84 -14.62
CA SER A 58 11.18 20.48 -14.87
C SER A 58 10.82 19.16 -14.18
N ILE A 59 9.53 18.95 -13.94
CA ILE A 59 9.03 17.70 -13.34
C ILE A 59 9.45 16.49 -14.17
N ASP A 60 9.44 16.59 -15.51
CA ASP A 60 9.82 15.48 -16.39
C ASP A 60 11.31 15.14 -16.25
N VAL A 61 12.17 16.17 -16.23
CA VAL A 61 13.60 15.98 -15.95
C VAL A 61 13.82 15.33 -14.59
N LEU A 62 13.03 15.71 -13.57
CA LEU A 62 13.11 15.08 -12.26
C LEU A 62 12.54 13.66 -12.26
N ARG A 63 11.49 13.35 -13.01
CA ARG A 63 10.90 12.00 -13.10
C ARG A 63 11.87 11.03 -13.74
N GLU A 64 12.45 11.43 -14.87
CA GLU A 64 13.47 10.68 -15.61
C GLU A 64 14.79 10.57 -14.84
N TYR A 65 15.07 11.53 -13.96
CA TYR A 65 16.29 11.48 -13.17
C TYR A 65 16.31 10.34 -12.16
N THR A 66 17.31 9.48 -12.32
CA THR A 66 17.58 8.32 -11.49
C THR A 66 19.01 8.46 -10.98
N HIS A 67 19.16 8.82 -9.70
CA HIS A 67 20.50 9.00 -9.11
C HIS A 67 21.30 7.70 -9.03
N TYR A 68 20.57 6.59 -8.96
CA TYR A 68 21.13 5.27 -8.90
C TYR A 68 20.92 4.65 -10.28
N ASN A 69 22.01 4.31 -10.95
CA ASN A 69 21.97 3.53 -12.19
C ASN A 69 21.26 2.16 -12.04
N ASP A 70 20.79 1.75 -10.86
CA ASP A 70 20.28 0.38 -10.62
C ASP A 70 18.88 0.28 -9.99
N CYS A 71 18.07 1.35 -9.99
CA CYS A 71 16.79 1.29 -9.25
C CYS A 71 15.59 1.87 -9.98
N SER A 72 15.70 2.13 -11.27
CA SER A 72 14.65 2.73 -12.10
C SER A 72 13.75 1.72 -12.80
N GLY A 73 13.95 0.42 -12.58
CA GLY A 73 13.05 -0.64 -13.03
C GLY A 73 11.99 -0.99 -11.99
N LYS A 74 10.96 -1.73 -12.44
CA LYS A 74 10.03 -2.45 -11.56
C LYS A 74 10.88 -3.25 -10.57
N ARG A 75 10.94 -2.81 -9.31
CA ARG A 75 11.75 -3.49 -8.29
C ARG A 75 11.08 -4.81 -7.99
N LEU A 76 11.78 -5.90 -8.28
CA LEU A 76 11.31 -7.20 -7.87
C LEU A 76 11.44 -7.30 -6.35
N PRO A 77 10.48 -7.95 -5.67
CA PRO A 77 10.62 -8.29 -4.27
C PRO A 77 11.87 -9.16 -4.07
N GLY A 78 12.62 -8.92 -2.99
CA GLY A 78 13.86 -9.65 -2.70
C GLY A 78 14.90 -8.82 -1.94
N ILE A 79 16.11 -9.35 -1.86
CA ILE A 79 17.25 -8.73 -1.17
C ILE A 79 17.94 -7.76 -2.12
N PHE A 80 18.06 -6.49 -1.72
CA PHE A 80 18.74 -5.45 -2.50
C PHE A 80 20.26 -5.49 -2.27
N ILE A 81 20.95 -6.40 -2.97
CA ILE A 81 22.40 -6.64 -2.81
C ILE A 81 23.21 -5.36 -3.03
N ASP A 82 22.89 -4.55 -4.04
CA ASP A 82 23.64 -3.33 -4.36
C ASP A 82 23.61 -2.30 -3.22
N VAL A 83 22.48 -2.24 -2.50
CA VAL A 83 22.34 -1.38 -1.32
C VAL A 83 23.21 -1.92 -0.19
N MET A 84 23.17 -3.23 0.05
CA MET A 84 24.01 -3.87 1.07
C MET A 84 25.50 -3.67 0.80
N GLN A 85 25.95 -3.78 -0.45
CA GLN A 85 27.34 -3.54 -0.84
C GLN A 85 27.78 -2.10 -0.60
N LYS A 86 26.92 -1.12 -0.93
CA LYS A 86 27.25 0.29 -0.67
C LYS A 86 27.28 0.62 0.81
N VAL A 87 26.37 0.05 1.59
CA VAL A 87 26.35 0.19 3.04
C VAL A 87 27.59 -0.47 3.66
N SER A 88 27.97 -1.67 3.23
CA SER A 88 29.17 -2.36 3.75
C SER A 88 30.47 -1.63 3.42
N GLN A 89 30.58 -1.03 2.22
CA GLN A 89 31.72 -0.19 1.85
C GLN A 89 31.80 1.09 2.69
N SER A 90 30.67 1.72 2.98
CA SER A 90 30.61 2.99 3.71
C SER A 90 30.83 2.82 5.21
N MET A 91 30.49 1.65 5.75
CA MET A 91 30.52 1.33 7.19
C MET A 91 31.62 0.32 7.53
N LYS A 92 32.77 0.40 6.85
CA LYS A 92 33.90 -0.50 7.08
C LYS A 92 34.30 -0.47 8.57
N ASP A 93 34.49 -1.64 9.15
CA ASP A 93 34.90 -1.85 10.55
C ASP A 93 33.85 -1.46 11.62
N GLN A 94 32.60 -1.23 11.23
CA GLN A 94 31.49 -1.00 12.16
C GLN A 94 30.55 -2.21 12.24
N SER A 95 30.05 -2.51 13.44
CA SER A 95 28.98 -3.48 13.61
C SER A 95 27.65 -2.83 13.23
N LEU A 96 26.91 -3.48 12.33
CA LEU A 96 25.59 -3.03 11.90
C LEU A 96 24.53 -3.97 12.46
N CYS A 97 23.43 -3.39 12.96
CA CYS A 97 22.24 -4.15 13.32
C CYS A 97 21.25 -4.10 12.16
N ILE A 98 20.80 -5.27 11.70
CA ILE A 98 19.69 -5.37 10.75
C ILE A 98 18.41 -5.47 11.56
N SER A 99 17.51 -4.52 11.36
CA SER A 99 16.17 -4.53 11.95
C SER A 99 15.14 -4.59 10.83
N PHE A 100 14.16 -5.48 10.98
CA PHE A 100 13.05 -5.61 10.06
C PHE A 100 11.74 -5.52 10.84
N ASP A 101 10.76 -4.85 10.23
CA ASP A 101 9.41 -4.73 10.75
C ASP A 101 8.42 -4.95 9.60
N GLY A 102 7.30 -5.59 9.91
CA GLY A 102 6.25 -5.92 8.95
C GLY A 102 5.16 -4.86 8.99
N LYS A 103 4.89 -4.21 7.87
CA LYS A 103 3.72 -3.35 7.75
C LYS A 103 2.55 -4.16 7.20
N LYS A 104 1.37 -4.05 7.81
CA LYS A 104 0.12 -4.52 7.19
C LYS A 104 -0.25 -3.57 6.05
N ILE A 105 -0.44 -4.13 4.87
CA ILE A 105 -0.67 -3.39 3.64
C ILE A 105 -2.04 -3.76 3.07
N LYS A 106 -2.72 -2.78 2.50
CA LYS A 106 -4.00 -3.03 1.83
C LYS A 106 -3.70 -3.78 0.53
N GLN A 107 -4.54 -4.76 0.21
CA GLN A 107 -4.42 -5.47 -1.07
C GLN A 107 -4.38 -4.48 -2.22
N GLY A 108 -3.47 -4.74 -3.15
CA GLY A 108 -3.32 -3.96 -4.38
C GLY A 108 -4.67 -3.83 -5.10
N LEU A 109 -4.94 -2.64 -5.63
CA LEU A 109 -6.13 -2.38 -6.46
C LEU A 109 -6.08 -3.17 -7.78
N THR A 110 -4.90 -3.64 -8.21
CA THR A 110 -4.71 -4.46 -9.40
C THR A 110 -3.72 -5.60 -9.16
N THR A 111 -3.70 -6.58 -10.06
CA THR A 111 -2.74 -7.70 -10.07
C THR A 111 -1.28 -7.26 -10.24
N ASP A 112 -1.06 -6.10 -10.86
CA ASP A 112 0.27 -5.59 -11.21
C ASP A 112 0.72 -4.39 -10.36
N SER A 113 -0.13 -3.92 -9.44
CA SER A 113 0.16 -2.77 -8.58
C SER A 113 -0.37 -2.96 -7.17
N GLY A 114 0.51 -2.78 -6.19
CA GLY A 114 0.21 -2.95 -4.77
C GLY A 114 1.46 -3.34 -4.00
N ASP A 115 1.42 -3.15 -2.69
CA ASP A 115 2.45 -3.67 -1.82
C ASP A 115 2.23 -5.18 -1.61
N VAL A 116 3.32 -5.96 -1.58
CA VAL A 116 3.27 -7.41 -1.39
C VAL A 116 2.96 -7.69 0.08
N ASP A 117 1.77 -8.24 0.34
CA ASP A 117 1.40 -8.68 1.68
C ASP A 117 2.38 -9.76 2.16
N LEU A 118 3.14 -9.46 3.22
CA LEU A 118 4.07 -10.40 3.83
C LEU A 118 3.33 -11.57 4.50
N LEU A 119 2.01 -11.47 4.69
CA LEU A 119 1.14 -12.55 5.15
C LEU A 119 0.60 -13.42 3.99
N GLY A 120 0.95 -13.10 2.74
CA GLY A 120 0.49 -13.80 1.53
C GLY A 120 1.49 -14.79 0.92
N PHE A 121 2.67 -14.95 1.52
CA PHE A 121 3.65 -15.99 1.17
C PHE A 121 3.45 -17.27 1.99
N GLU A 122 2.21 -17.55 2.40
CA GLU A 122 1.85 -18.85 2.95
C GLU A 122 1.71 -19.84 1.79
N ASP A 123 2.56 -20.86 1.74
CA ASP A 123 2.32 -22.03 0.90
C ASP A 123 0.90 -22.55 1.17
N GLY A 124 0.01 -22.45 0.18
CA GLY A 124 -1.38 -22.87 0.35
C GLY A 124 -2.37 -22.20 -0.60
N LEU A 125 -3.66 -22.31 -0.24
CA LEU A 125 -4.77 -21.82 -1.04
C LEU A 125 -4.70 -20.30 -1.21
N THR A 126 -4.87 -19.85 -2.46
CA THR A 126 -4.97 -18.43 -2.83
C THR A 126 -6.13 -17.76 -2.10
N LEU A 127 -6.10 -16.43 -1.95
CA LEU A 127 -7.21 -15.69 -1.34
C LEU A 127 -8.55 -15.97 -2.03
N GLN A 128 -8.55 -16.10 -3.35
CA GLN A 128 -9.77 -16.41 -4.10
C GLN A 128 -10.32 -17.77 -3.68
N GLN A 129 -9.47 -18.79 -3.61
CA GLN A 129 -9.86 -20.11 -3.11
C GLN A 129 -10.36 -20.06 -1.66
N ARG A 130 -9.69 -19.33 -0.76
CA ARG A 130 -10.18 -19.15 0.63
C ARG A 130 -11.55 -18.47 0.70
N LYS A 131 -11.83 -17.52 -0.21
CA LYS A 131 -13.15 -16.88 -0.33
C LYS A 131 -14.19 -17.85 -0.87
N ASP A 132 -13.84 -18.64 -1.88
CA ASP A 132 -14.73 -19.62 -2.47
C ASP A 132 -15.09 -20.72 -1.44
N ASP A 133 -14.11 -21.20 -0.67
CA ASP A 133 -14.31 -22.16 0.43
C ASP A 133 -15.23 -21.58 1.52
N LEU A 134 -15.01 -20.32 1.91
CA LEU A 134 -15.85 -19.65 2.90
C LEU A 134 -17.30 -19.51 2.40
N CYS A 135 -17.50 -19.12 1.14
CA CYS A 135 -18.82 -19.03 0.52
C CYS A 135 -19.52 -20.39 0.49
N GLN A 136 -18.81 -21.47 0.15
CA GLN A 136 -19.36 -22.83 0.19
C GLN A 136 -19.79 -23.23 1.60
N LEU A 137 -18.96 -22.92 2.60
CA LEU A 137 -19.22 -23.25 3.99
C LEU A 137 -20.43 -22.48 4.54
N ILE A 138 -20.56 -21.19 4.21
CA ILE A 138 -21.74 -20.38 4.53
C ILE A 138 -22.99 -20.98 3.89
N SER A 139 -22.95 -21.31 2.60
CA SER A 139 -24.09 -21.90 1.89
C SER A 139 -24.54 -23.25 2.49
N ALA A 140 -23.57 -24.08 2.91
CA ALA A 140 -23.86 -25.32 3.62
C ALA A 140 -24.54 -25.07 4.98
N LEU A 141 -24.07 -24.07 5.74
CA LEU A 141 -24.68 -23.70 7.01
C LEU A 141 -26.10 -23.16 6.84
N GLU A 142 -26.33 -22.27 5.86
CA GLU A 142 -27.66 -21.77 5.52
C GLU A 142 -28.61 -22.90 5.14
N THR A 143 -28.13 -23.87 4.35
CA THR A 143 -28.92 -25.05 4.00
C THR A 143 -29.30 -25.86 5.24
N ASN A 144 -28.37 -26.09 6.15
CA ASN A 144 -28.63 -26.82 7.39
C ASN A 144 -29.60 -26.09 8.32
N ILE A 145 -29.49 -24.76 8.43
CA ILE A 145 -30.43 -23.94 9.21
C ILE A 145 -31.83 -24.06 8.61
N ASN A 146 -31.98 -23.91 7.29
CA ASN A 146 -33.28 -24.05 6.62
C ASN A 146 -33.90 -25.45 6.82
N ILE A 147 -33.07 -26.50 6.88
CA ILE A 147 -33.54 -27.85 7.18
C ILE A 147 -34.05 -27.93 8.63
N LEU A 148 -33.29 -27.39 9.60
CA LEU A 148 -33.68 -27.39 11.01
C LEU A 148 -34.98 -26.59 11.25
N GLU A 149 -35.15 -25.46 10.57
CA GLU A 149 -36.37 -24.65 10.64
C GLU A 149 -37.60 -25.41 10.12
N ARG A 150 -37.45 -26.20 9.03
CA ARG A 150 -38.55 -27.07 8.53
C ARG A 150 -38.96 -28.13 9.54
N PHE A 151 -38.00 -28.65 10.31
CA PHE A 151 -38.28 -29.59 11.39
C PHE A 151 -38.87 -28.92 12.64
N GLN A 152 -38.72 -27.60 12.79
CA GLN A 152 -39.30 -26.86 13.91
C GLN A 152 -40.83 -26.79 13.83
N ASP A 153 -41.38 -26.70 12.62
CA ASP A 153 -42.83 -26.75 12.38
C ASP A 153 -43.39 -28.17 12.59
N GLU A 154 -42.64 -29.21 12.22
CA GLU A 154 -42.99 -30.62 12.46
C GLU A 154 -42.80 -31.05 13.93
N ALA A 155 -41.89 -30.40 14.66
CA ALA A 155 -41.65 -30.64 16.09
C ALA A 155 -42.74 -30.07 17.02
N SER A 156 -43.78 -29.44 16.46
CA SER A 156 -45.05 -29.24 17.19
C SER A 156 -45.79 -30.56 17.48
N MET A 157 -45.36 -31.69 16.91
CA MET A 157 -45.88 -33.03 17.18
C MET A 157 -44.83 -33.97 17.80
N LYS A 158 -44.52 -33.77 19.08
CA LYS A 158 -44.52 -34.82 20.13
C LYS A 158 -43.93 -34.27 21.42
N CYS A 159 -44.79 -34.23 22.43
CA CYS A 159 -44.51 -33.90 23.81
C CYS A 159 -43.19 -34.49 24.31
N ILE A 160 -42.35 -33.66 24.92
CA ILE A 160 -41.51 -34.12 26.03
C ILE A 160 -42.45 -34.12 27.25
N PRO A 161 -42.75 -35.27 27.86
CA PRO A 161 -43.46 -35.30 29.14
C PRO A 161 -42.70 -34.41 30.13
N ALA A 162 -43.42 -33.56 30.87
CA ALA A 162 -42.83 -32.59 31.79
C ALA A 162 -41.83 -33.22 32.79
N ASP A 163 -41.95 -34.52 33.03
CA ASP A 163 -41.13 -35.29 33.96
C ASP A 163 -39.66 -35.44 33.49
N ILE A 164 -39.41 -35.53 32.18
CA ILE A 164 -38.05 -35.68 31.61
C ILE A 164 -37.24 -34.38 31.75
N LYS A 165 -37.91 -33.22 31.78
CA LYS A 165 -37.23 -31.92 31.99
C LYS A 165 -36.57 -31.85 33.37
N SER A 166 -37.08 -32.55 34.39
CA SER A 166 -36.54 -32.46 35.74
C SER A 166 -35.24 -33.25 35.91
N ASP A 167 -35.11 -34.40 35.24
CA ASP A 167 -33.95 -35.28 35.36
C ASP A 167 -32.76 -34.76 34.55
N VAL A 168 -33.00 -34.19 33.36
CA VAL A 168 -31.94 -33.57 32.54
C VAL A 168 -31.37 -32.31 33.21
N ILE A 169 -32.19 -31.51 33.90
CA ILE A 169 -31.73 -30.34 34.65
C ILE A 169 -30.92 -30.74 35.89
N LYS A 170 -31.19 -31.91 36.48
CA LYS A 170 -30.38 -32.45 37.59
C LYS A 170 -29.00 -32.92 37.12
N GLU A 171 -28.91 -33.60 35.99
CA GLU A 171 -27.61 -34.08 35.46
C GLU A 171 -26.72 -32.92 34.97
N LEU A 172 -27.30 -31.88 34.38
CA LEU A 172 -26.53 -30.70 33.91
C LEU A 172 -26.01 -29.79 35.04
N ARG A 173 -26.45 -29.98 36.29
CA ARG A 173 -25.93 -29.23 37.46
C ARG A 173 -24.75 -29.91 38.16
N VAL A 174 -24.32 -31.07 37.67
CA VAL A 174 -23.20 -31.84 38.25
C VAL A 174 -21.89 -31.64 37.48
N PHE A 175 -21.88 -30.81 36.42
CA PHE A 175 -20.68 -30.37 35.72
C PHE A 175 -20.43 -28.87 35.90
#